data_AF-A0A938M2E0-F1
#
_entry.id   AF-A0A938M2E0-F1
#
_cell.length_a   1.000
_cell.length_b   1.000
_cell.length_c   1.000
_cell.angle_alpha   90.00
_cell.angle_beta   90.00
_cell.angle_gamma   90.00
#
_symmetry.space_group_name_H-M   'P 1'
#
loop_
_entity.id
_entity.type
_entity.pdbx_description
1 polymer ?
#
loop_
_entity_poly.entity_id
_entity_poly.type
_entity_poly.pdbx_seq_one_letter_code
_entity_poly.pdbx_strand_id
1 'polypeptide(L)'
;MSSGPRCVFDSNVIVSAALYEQGNPGQSFYWALEHGEILLSDGVAREANEVLSREEFRRYLTDDEKEQFLQRLIREARLVDVTQVIQACRDPKDDKFLELAVSGNADYLVAGDRDLLVLDPFRGIRIVTPREFVQTVVAQRAR
;
A
#
# COMPACT_ATOMS: atom_id res chain seq x y z
N MET A 1 -21.45 0.63 11.30
CA MET A 1 -20.37 0.79 12.29
C MET A 1 -19.14 1.12 11.47
N SER A 2 -18.61 2.35 11.59
CA SER A 2 -17.69 2.90 10.58
C SER A 2 -16.40 2.06 10.54
N SER A 3 -16.21 1.30 9.47
CA SER A 3 -14.92 0.71 9.14
C SER A 3 -13.88 1.83 9.03
N GLY A 4 -12.64 1.54 9.38
CA GLY A 4 -11.52 2.44 9.11
C GLY A 4 -11.35 2.73 7.61
N PRO A 5 -10.46 3.67 7.24
CA PRO A 5 -10.25 4.00 5.84
C PRO A 5 -9.69 2.81 5.06
N ARG A 6 -10.16 2.64 3.83
CA ARG A 6 -9.64 1.65 2.89
C ARG A 6 -8.40 2.18 2.20
N CYS A 7 -7.31 1.45 2.31
CA CYS A 7 -6.01 1.91 1.87
C CYS A 7 -5.40 0.91 0.88
N VAL A 8 -4.94 1.41 -0.26
CA VAL A 8 -4.00 0.69 -1.12
C VAL A 8 -2.61 1.25 -0.86
N PHE A 9 -1.61 0.40 -0.86
CA PHE A 9 -0.21 0.81 -0.76
C PHE A 9 0.50 0.40 -2.06
N ASP A 10 1.31 1.31 -2.60
CA ASP A 10 2.21 0.92 -3.69
C ASP A 10 3.28 -0.08 -3.20
N SER A 11 3.88 -0.82 -4.12
CA SER A 11 4.87 -1.85 -3.77
C SER A 11 6.11 -1.26 -3.09
N ASN A 12 6.51 -0.04 -3.44
CA ASN A 12 7.66 0.63 -2.82
C ASN A 12 7.41 0.94 -1.35
N VAL A 13 6.19 1.34 -0.99
CA VAL A 13 5.76 1.62 0.38
C VAL A 13 5.59 0.32 1.15
N ILE A 14 5.03 -0.75 0.55
CA ILE A 14 4.97 -2.08 1.18
C ILE A 14 6.39 -2.59 1.52
N VAL A 15 7.30 -2.54 0.55
CA VAL A 15 8.70 -2.94 0.73
C VAL A 15 9.38 -2.08 1.80
N SER A 16 9.17 -0.75 1.74
CA SER A 16 9.74 0.16 2.73
C SER A 16 9.17 -0.04 4.13
N ALA A 17 7.90 -0.45 4.25
CA ALA A 17 7.27 -0.77 5.53
C ALA A 17 7.87 -2.04 6.17
N ALA A 18 8.17 -3.06 5.35
CA ALA A 18 8.89 -4.25 5.81
C ALA A 18 10.30 -3.90 6.32
N LEU A 19 11.01 -3.00 5.62
CA LEU A 19 12.39 -2.63 5.94
C LEU A 19 12.51 -1.65 7.12
N TYR A 20 11.55 -0.72 7.27
CA TYR A 20 11.66 0.41 8.19
C TYR A 20 10.32 0.67 8.90
N GLU A 21 9.98 -0.18 9.87
CA GLU A 21 8.70 -0.10 10.59
C GLU A 21 8.45 1.25 11.26
N GLN A 22 9.50 1.88 11.78
CA GLN A 22 9.42 3.17 12.49
C GLN A 22 9.45 4.38 11.54
N GLY A 23 9.70 4.18 10.24
CA GLY A 23 9.64 5.24 9.23
C GLY A 23 8.20 5.58 8.83
N ASN A 24 8.00 6.67 8.08
CA ASN A 24 6.67 7.02 7.57
C ASN A 24 5.98 5.87 6.80
N PRO A 25 6.66 5.08 5.94
CA PRO A 25 6.08 3.90 5.30
C PRO A 25 5.52 2.91 6.32
N GLY A 26 6.34 2.46 7.27
CA GLY A 26 5.93 1.52 8.31
C GLY A 26 4.80 2.06 9.19
N GLN A 27 4.91 3.30 9.65
CA GLN A 27 3.86 3.93 10.46
C GLN A 27 2.53 4.02 9.70
N SER A 28 2.53 4.44 8.44
CA SER A 28 1.30 4.50 7.63
C SER A 28 0.70 3.12 7.39
N PHE A 29 1.53 2.12 7.09
CA PHE A 29 1.12 0.76 6.79
C PHE A 29 0.55 0.04 8.02
N TYR A 30 1.29 0.01 9.13
CA TYR A 30 0.85 -0.67 10.35
C TYR A 30 -0.35 0.02 10.99
N TRP A 31 -0.42 1.35 10.91
CA TRP A 31 -1.63 2.04 11.35
C TRP A 31 -2.85 1.63 10.51
N ALA A 32 -2.71 1.53 9.18
CA ALA A 32 -3.80 1.09 8.31
C ALA A 32 -4.18 -0.38 8.52
N LEU A 33 -3.23 -1.26 8.86
CA LEU A 33 -3.53 -2.64 9.26
C LEU A 33 -4.36 -2.70 10.55
N GLU A 34 -4.07 -1.84 11.53
CA GLU A 34 -4.71 -1.89 12.85
C GLU A 34 -6.02 -1.10 12.93
N HIS A 35 -6.09 0.04 12.23
CA HIS A 35 -7.18 1.02 12.34
C HIS A 35 -7.94 1.26 11.03
N GLY A 36 -7.48 0.63 9.94
CA GLY A 36 -8.01 0.75 8.59
C GLY A 36 -8.39 -0.60 7.98
N GLU A 37 -8.47 -0.63 6.66
CA GLU A 37 -8.59 -1.86 5.87
C GLU A 37 -7.58 -1.76 4.71
N ILE A 38 -6.51 -2.56 4.74
CA ILE A 38 -5.60 -2.65 3.60
C ILE A 38 -6.28 -3.48 2.51
N LEU A 39 -6.36 -2.93 1.30
CA LEU A 39 -6.82 -3.63 0.13
C LEU A 39 -5.63 -4.24 -0.61
N LEU A 40 -5.74 -5.51 -0.98
CA LEU A 40 -4.68 -6.26 -1.63
C LEU A 40 -5.24 -7.06 -2.81
N SER A 41 -4.54 -7.05 -3.94
CA SER A 41 -4.78 -7.97 -5.04
C SER A 41 -3.63 -8.96 -5.17
N ASP A 42 -3.87 -10.08 -5.85
CA ASP A 42 -2.82 -11.05 -6.19
C ASP A 42 -1.64 -10.40 -6.94
N GLY A 43 -1.93 -9.43 -7.81
CA GLY A 43 -0.91 -8.71 -8.58
C GLY A 43 0.02 -7.88 -7.69
N VAL A 44 -0.54 -7.16 -6.71
CA VAL A 44 0.25 -6.35 -5.77
C VAL A 44 1.00 -7.25 -4.78
N ALA A 45 0.37 -8.31 -4.26
CA ALA A 45 1.02 -9.26 -3.37
C ALA A 45 2.22 -9.95 -4.04
N ARG A 46 2.06 -10.36 -5.29
CA ARG A 46 3.13 -10.97 -6.08
C ARG A 46 4.29 -10.02 -6.31
N GLU A 47 4.01 -8.77 -6.69
CA GLU A 47 5.06 -7.77 -6.88
C GLU A 47 5.83 -7.50 -5.59
N ALA A 48 5.12 -7.35 -4.46
CA ALA A 48 5.78 -7.15 -3.16
C ALA A 48 6.73 -8.33 -2.83
N ASN A 49 6.28 -9.57 -3.04
CA ASN A 49 7.11 -10.76 -2.82
C ASN A 49 8.31 -10.82 -3.79
N GLU A 50 8.11 -10.51 -5.07
CA GLU A 50 9.18 -10.47 -6.08
C GLU A 50 10.23 -9.43 -5.74
N VAL A 51 9.82 -8.22 -5.32
CA VAL A 51 10.74 -7.14 -4.94
C VAL A 51 11.50 -7.53 -3.67
N LEU A 52 10.82 -7.97 -2.60
CA LEU A 52 11.46 -8.37 -1.35
C LEU A 52 12.41 -9.57 -1.51
N SER A 53 12.26 -10.37 -2.56
CA SER A 53 13.12 -11.53 -2.82
C SER A 53 14.42 -11.18 -3.57
N ARG A 54 14.60 -9.92 -4.00
CA ARG A 54 15.84 -9.47 -4.66
C ARG A 54 17.03 -9.48 -3.71
N GLU A 55 18.21 -9.77 -4.25
CA GLU A 55 19.45 -9.94 -3.47
C GLU A 55 19.80 -8.69 -2.64
N GLU A 56 19.51 -7.50 -3.15
CA GLU A 56 19.77 -6.22 -2.48
C GLU A 56 19.06 -6.06 -1.13
N PHE A 57 17.92 -6.75 -0.92
CA PHE A 57 17.15 -6.68 0.32
C PHE A 57 17.55 -7.73 1.37
N ARG A 58 18.30 -8.77 0.99
CA ARG A 58 18.74 -9.84 1.92
C ARG A 58 19.63 -9.35 3.06
N ARG A 59 20.26 -8.19 2.89
CA ARG A 59 21.07 -7.54 3.94
C ARG A 59 20.23 -6.81 4.99
N TYR A 60 18.94 -6.61 4.72
CA TYR A 60 18.01 -5.86 5.55
C TYR A 60 16.90 -6.74 6.15
N LEU A 61 16.46 -7.76 5.40
CA LEU A 61 15.49 -8.75 5.84
C LEU A 61 16.05 -10.15 5.65
N THR A 62 15.92 -10.97 6.69
CA THR A 62 16.03 -12.42 6.59
C THR A 62 14.83 -13.01 5.83
N ASP A 63 14.99 -14.21 5.28
CA ASP A 63 13.88 -14.91 4.61
C ASP A 63 12.69 -15.17 5.56
N ASP A 64 12.98 -15.45 6.84
CA ASP A 64 11.95 -15.65 7.87
C ASP A 64 11.18 -14.36 8.17
N GLU A 65 11.86 -13.21 8.31
CA GLU A 65 11.21 -11.91 8.51
C GLU A 65 10.34 -11.53 7.31
N LYS A 66 10.83 -11.82 6.09
CA LYS A 66 10.07 -11.57 4.85
C LYS A 66 8.79 -12.39 4.81
N GLU A 67 8.91 -13.69 5.11
CA GLU A 67 7.78 -14.60 5.13
C GLU A 67 6.75 -14.19 6.20
N GLN A 68 7.21 -13.83 7.40
CA GLN A 68 6.33 -13.34 8.48
C GLN A 68 5.58 -12.07 8.06
N PHE A 69 6.29 -11.12 7.43
CA PHE A 69 5.69 -9.89 6.92
C PHE A 69 4.61 -10.17 5.86
N LEU A 70 4.93 -10.97 4.84
CA LEU A 70 3.99 -11.30 3.75
C LEU A 70 2.78 -12.08 4.27
N GLN A 71 2.99 -13.07 5.14
CA GLN A 71 1.89 -13.83 5.75
C GLN A 71 0.98 -12.94 6.59
N ARG A 72 1.55 -11.97 7.33
CA ARG A 72 0.76 -10.99 8.07
C ARG A 72 -0.08 -10.13 7.14
N LEU A 73 0.54 -9.57 6.10
CA LEU A 73 -0.15 -8.75 5.10
C LEU A 73 -1.31 -9.53 4.47
N ILE A 74 -1.08 -10.76 3.98
CA ILE A 74 -2.11 -11.56 3.32
C ILE A 74 -3.26 -11.92 4.28
N ARG A 75 -2.95 -12.19 5.55
CA ARG A 75 -3.96 -12.57 6.56
C ARG A 75 -4.83 -11.40 6.99
N GLU A 76 -4.25 -10.20 7.09
CA GLU A 76 -4.92 -9.01 7.66
C GLU A 76 -5.50 -8.10 6.57
N ALA A 77 -5.00 -8.16 5.33
CA ALA A 77 -5.56 -7.40 4.23
C ALA A 77 -6.87 -8.02 3.71
N ARG A 78 -7.71 -7.16 3.14
CA ARG A 78 -8.86 -7.56 2.34
C ARG A 78 -8.42 -7.84 0.91
N LEU A 79 -8.59 -9.09 0.49
CA LEU A 79 -8.40 -9.47 -0.91
C LEU A 79 -9.50 -8.87 -1.80
N VAL A 80 -9.08 -8.29 -2.91
CA VAL A 80 -9.96 -7.64 -3.89
C VAL A 80 -9.69 -8.22 -5.27
N ASP A 81 -10.75 -8.72 -5.89
CA ASP A 81 -10.75 -9.06 -7.31
C ASP A 81 -10.74 -7.77 -8.14
N VAL A 82 -9.67 -7.59 -8.93
CA VAL A 82 -9.54 -6.43 -9.80
C VAL A 82 -10.45 -6.59 -11.01
N THR A 83 -11.44 -5.71 -11.14
CA THR A 83 -12.43 -5.73 -12.22
C THR A 83 -12.34 -4.53 -13.14
N GLN A 84 -11.52 -3.54 -12.77
CA GLN A 84 -11.31 -2.32 -13.52
C GLN A 84 -10.04 -2.43 -14.35
N VAL A 85 -10.08 -1.87 -15.56
CA VAL A 85 -8.90 -1.68 -16.41
C VAL A 85 -8.64 -0.19 -16.50
N ILE A 86 -7.43 0.22 -16.19
CA ILE A 86 -7.02 1.64 -16.17
C ILE A 86 -5.78 1.82 -17.02
N GLN A 87 -5.73 2.95 -17.72
CA GLN A 87 -4.58 3.40 -18.50
C GLN A 87 -4.42 4.89 -18.21
N ALA A 88 -3.75 5.21 -17.10
CA ALA A 88 -3.59 6.58 -16.62
C ALA A 88 -2.14 6.89 -16.26
N CYS A 89 -1.40 5.90 -15.78
CA CYS A 89 0.00 6.04 -15.44
C CYS A 89 0.87 6.14 -16.69
N ARG A 90 2.02 6.80 -16.55
CA ARG A 90 3.05 6.83 -17.59
C ARG A 90 3.73 5.46 -17.71
N ASP A 91 4.03 4.81 -16.59
CA ASP A 91 4.39 3.39 -16.54
C ASP A 91 3.11 2.56 -16.41
N PRO A 92 2.74 1.76 -17.44
CA PRO A 92 1.55 0.90 -17.38
C PRO A 92 1.57 -0.12 -16.24
N LYS A 93 2.74 -0.40 -15.64
CA LYS A 93 2.84 -1.29 -14.48
C LYS A 93 2.19 -0.70 -13.23
N ASP A 94 2.11 0.61 -13.11
CA ASP A 94 1.54 1.29 -11.95
C ASP A 94 0.02 1.38 -12.01
N ASP A 95 -0.59 1.20 -13.18
CA ASP A 95 -2.04 1.22 -13.33
C ASP A 95 -2.74 0.23 -12.40
N LYS A 96 -2.11 -0.92 -12.09
CA LYS A 96 -2.65 -1.93 -11.18
C LYS A 96 -2.99 -1.41 -9.79
N PHE A 97 -2.29 -0.39 -9.29
CA PHE A 97 -2.60 0.22 -8.00
C PHE A 97 -3.87 1.07 -8.07
N LEU A 98 -4.06 1.78 -9.19
CA LEU A 98 -5.31 2.51 -9.46
C LEU A 98 -6.45 1.52 -9.70
N GLU A 99 -6.22 0.43 -10.44
CA GLU A 99 -7.22 -0.60 -10.73
C GLU A 99 -7.71 -1.26 -9.43
N LEU A 100 -6.78 -1.61 -8.54
CA LEU A 100 -7.09 -2.10 -7.20
C LEU A 100 -7.85 -1.05 -6.38
N ALA A 101 -7.38 0.20 -6.36
CA ALA A 101 -8.01 1.27 -5.60
C ALA A 101 -9.45 1.52 -6.04
N VAL A 102 -9.71 1.54 -7.35
CA VAL A 102 -11.08 1.71 -7.87
C VAL A 102 -11.92 0.45 -7.63
N SER A 103 -11.40 -0.75 -7.92
CA SER A 103 -12.14 -2.01 -7.74
C SER A 103 -12.56 -2.23 -6.28
N GLY A 104 -11.69 -1.87 -5.34
CA GLY A 104 -11.93 -2.04 -3.91
C GLY A 104 -12.58 -0.83 -3.22
N ASN A 105 -12.91 0.23 -3.96
CA ASN A 105 -13.43 1.50 -3.42
C ASN A 105 -12.54 2.04 -2.29
N ALA A 106 -11.26 2.23 -2.58
CA ALA A 106 -10.28 2.79 -1.66
C ALA A 106 -10.63 4.24 -1.31
N ASP A 107 -10.31 4.65 -0.09
CA ASP A 107 -10.29 6.05 0.31
C ASP A 107 -8.92 6.68 -0.02
N TYR A 108 -7.86 5.88 0.15
CA TYR A 108 -6.47 6.31 -0.05
C TYR A 108 -5.66 5.31 -0.90
N LEU A 109 -4.81 5.86 -1.75
CA LEU A 109 -3.64 5.18 -2.31
C LEU A 109 -2.38 5.85 -1.73
N VAL A 110 -1.64 5.12 -0.91
CA VAL A 110 -0.39 5.59 -0.31
C VAL A 110 0.76 5.20 -1.22
N ALA A 111 1.40 6.19 -1.82
CA ALA A 111 2.43 6.00 -2.85
C ALA A 111 3.68 6.85 -2.62
N GLY A 112 4.84 6.29 -2.94
CA GLY A 112 6.10 7.02 -3.08
C GLY A 112 6.36 7.46 -4.53
N ASP A 113 5.68 6.84 -5.50
CA ASP A 113 5.87 7.14 -6.92
C ASP A 113 5.24 8.47 -7.34
N ARG A 114 6.01 9.31 -8.03
CA ARG A 114 5.52 10.58 -8.56
C ARG A 114 4.47 10.39 -9.65
N ASP A 115 4.58 9.34 -10.46
CA ASP A 115 3.64 9.08 -11.55
C ASP A 115 2.24 8.74 -11.01
N LEU A 116 2.15 8.14 -9.81
CA LEU A 116 0.89 7.98 -9.08
C LEU A 116 0.46 9.27 -8.38
N LEU A 117 1.38 9.96 -7.68
CA LEU A 117 1.05 11.15 -6.88
C LEU A 117 0.48 12.30 -7.74
N VAL A 118 0.92 12.46 -8.99
CA VAL A 118 0.39 13.52 -9.88
C VAL A 118 -1.07 13.30 -10.27
N LEU A 119 -1.63 12.12 -10.03
CA LEU A 119 -3.02 11.78 -10.31
C LEU A 119 -3.96 12.10 -9.14
N ASP A 120 -3.46 12.67 -8.03
CA ASP A 120 -4.29 13.05 -6.88
C ASP A 120 -5.24 14.23 -7.19
N PRO A 121 -6.56 14.12 -6.87
CA PRO A 121 -7.29 12.91 -6.54
C PRO A 121 -7.68 12.12 -7.80
N PHE A 122 -7.67 10.80 -7.71
CA PHE A 122 -8.05 9.92 -8.82
C PHE A 122 -9.43 9.31 -8.56
N ARG A 123 -10.45 9.73 -9.31
CA ARG A 123 -11.84 9.25 -9.16
C ARG A 123 -12.38 9.29 -7.72
N GLY A 124 -11.98 10.32 -6.96
CA GLY A 124 -12.37 10.50 -5.55
C GLY A 124 -11.44 9.82 -4.54
N ILE A 125 -10.50 8.98 -4.99
CA ILE A 125 -9.45 8.37 -4.16
C ILE A 125 -8.35 9.40 -3.95
N ARG A 126 -7.92 9.61 -2.71
CA ARG A 126 -6.78 10.48 -2.39
C ARG A 126 -5.48 9.71 -2.62
N ILE A 127 -4.55 10.29 -3.37
CA ILE A 127 -3.21 9.72 -3.55
C ILE A 127 -2.23 10.55 -2.74
N VAL A 128 -1.58 9.93 -1.77
CA VAL A 128 -0.78 10.65 -0.77
C VAL A 128 0.53 9.93 -0.51
N THR A 129 1.55 10.69 -0.12
CA THR A 129 2.79 10.10 0.38
C THR A 129 2.58 9.45 1.76
N PRO A 130 3.42 8.48 2.18
CA PRO A 130 3.37 7.94 3.54
C PRO A 130 3.45 9.04 4.61
N ARG A 131 4.26 10.07 4.37
CA ARG A 131 4.41 11.21 5.28
C ARG A 131 3.10 11.98 5.43
N GLU A 132 2.45 12.33 4.32
CA GLU A 132 1.19 13.04 4.34
C GLU A 132 0.10 12.20 5.01
N PHE A 133 0.06 10.89 4.74
CA PHE A 133 -0.87 9.97 5.40
C PHE A 133 -0.70 10.00 6.92
N VAL A 134 0.55 9.88 7.43
CA VAL A 134 0.82 9.97 8.87
C VAL A 134 0.40 11.32 9.45
N GLN A 135 0.71 12.42 8.77
CA GLN A 135 0.41 13.76 9.27
C GLN A 135 -1.08 14.11 9.26
N THR A 136 -1.87 13.50 8.38
CA THR A 136 -3.27 13.84 8.18
C THR A 136 -4.21 12.80 8.76
N VAL A 137 -4.00 11.51 8.50
CA VAL A 137 -4.92 10.45 8.90
C VAL A 137 -4.60 9.96 10.31
N VAL A 138 -3.32 9.61 10.56
CA VAL A 138 -2.90 9.06 11.86
C VAL A 138 -3.03 10.11 12.96
N ALA A 139 -2.54 11.33 12.72
CA ALA A 139 -2.57 12.40 13.72
C ALA A 139 -3.99 12.89 14.06
N GLN A 140 -4.95 12.81 13.14
CA GLN A 140 -6.34 13.24 13.39
C GLN A 140 -7.13 12.22 14.23
N ARG A 141 -6.77 10.94 14.16
CA ARG A 141 -7.46 9.85 14.89
C ARG A 141 -6.80 9.45 16.20
N ALA A 142 -5.63 10.01 16.51
CA ALA A 142 -5.00 9.92 17.83
C ALA A 142 -5.56 10.94 18.85
N ARG A 143 -6.53 11.78 18.43
CA ARG A 143 -7.24 12.76 19.26
C ARG A 143 -8.67 12.31 19.49
#